data_AF-A0A662II91-F1
#
_entry.id   AF-A0A662II91-F1
#
_cell.length_a   1.000
_cell.length_b   1.000
_cell.length_c   1.000
_cell.angle_alpha   90.00
_cell.angle_beta   90.00
_cell.angle_gamma   90.00
#
_symmetry.space_group_name_H-M   'P 1'
#
loop_
_entity.id
_entity.type
_entity.pdbx_description
1 polymer ?
#
loop_
_entity_poly.entity_id
_entity_poly.type
_entity_poly.pdbx_seq_one_letter_code
_entity_poly.pdbx_strand_id
1 'polypeptide(L)'
;MDAVQEAIKGVPHYTCFMTLEELNRSTLQLAEEYPDQVEVFKAGVSREGREILALKIGEGRNVALLFGCPHPNEPVGTLMLEYLARRLVEDEEL
;
A
#
# COMPACT_ATOMS: atom_id res chain seq x y z
N MET A 1 13.30 11.03 17.37
CA MET A 1 12.82 11.93 16.29
C MET A 1 11.38 11.50 16.01
N ASP A 2 10.50 12.38 15.55
CA ASP A 2 9.09 12.01 15.28
C ASP A 2 9.04 10.90 14.21
N ALA A 3 8.41 9.74 14.50
CA ALA A 3 8.38 8.57 13.61
C ALA A 3 7.84 8.93 12.21
N VAL A 4 6.89 9.86 12.14
CA VAL A 4 6.36 10.40 10.89
C VAL A 4 7.43 11.14 10.09
N GLN A 5 8.30 11.93 10.74
CA GLN A 5 9.38 12.64 10.06
C GLN A 5 10.44 11.68 9.51
N GLU A 6 10.74 10.60 10.23
CA GLU A 6 11.67 9.57 9.75
C GLU A 6 11.09 8.81 8.55
N ALA A 7 9.80 8.47 8.58
CA ALA A 7 9.12 7.90 7.41
C ALA A 7 9.19 8.83 6.19
N ILE A 8 8.97 10.13 6.34
CA ILE A 8 9.05 11.07 5.21
C ILE A 8 10.46 11.13 4.63
N LYS A 9 11.52 11.08 5.45
CA LYS A 9 12.91 11.07 4.98
C LYS A 9 13.29 9.78 4.27
N GLY A 10 12.62 8.67 4.61
CA GLY A 10 12.87 7.36 4.03
C GLY A 10 12.24 7.14 2.65
N VAL A 11 11.43 8.07 2.16
CA VAL A 11 10.78 7.96 0.84
C VAL A 11 11.85 7.86 -0.27
N PRO A 12 11.86 6.76 -1.07
CA PRO A 12 12.82 6.59 -2.14
C PRO A 12 12.70 7.64 -3.25
N HIS A 13 13.81 7.88 -3.96
CA HIS A 13 13.80 8.68 -5.18
C HIS A 13 13.26 7.83 -6.36
N TYR A 14 11.94 7.75 -6.48
CA TYR A 14 11.28 7.08 -7.59
C TYR A 14 11.50 7.80 -8.92
N THR A 15 11.82 7.03 -9.97
CA THR A 15 12.03 7.55 -11.34
C THR A 15 10.98 7.07 -12.33
N CYS A 16 10.12 6.12 -11.93
CA CYS A 16 9.04 5.57 -12.73
C CYS A 16 7.86 5.16 -11.85
N PHE A 17 6.71 4.94 -12.49
CA PHE A 17 5.53 4.35 -11.86
C PHE A 17 5.48 2.85 -12.13
N MET A 18 4.96 2.09 -11.17
CA MET A 18 4.69 0.67 -11.34
C MET A 18 3.45 0.45 -12.21
N THR A 19 3.48 -0.63 -12.97
CA THR A 19 2.31 -1.18 -13.69
C THR A 19 1.30 -1.76 -12.70
N LEU A 20 0.06 -2.00 -13.16
CA LEU A 20 -0.97 -2.63 -12.33
C LEU A 20 -0.54 -4.03 -11.86
N GLU A 21 0.09 -4.81 -12.74
CA GLU A 21 0.60 -6.15 -12.44
C GLU A 21 1.73 -6.12 -11.40
N GLU A 22 2.61 -5.12 -11.45
CA GLU A 22 3.67 -4.93 -10.45
C GLU A 22 3.10 -4.55 -9.09
N LEU A 23 2.11 -3.64 -9.05
CA LEU A 23 1.43 -3.25 -7.81
C LEU A 23 0.71 -4.44 -7.16
N ASN A 24 -0.04 -5.23 -7.94
CA ASN A 24 -0.71 -6.42 -7.43
C ASN A 24 0.28 -7.47 -6.92
N ARG A 25 1.41 -7.67 -7.63
CA ARG A 25 2.46 -8.59 -7.19
C ARG A 25 3.08 -8.14 -5.88
N SER A 26 3.40 -6.85 -5.74
CA SER A 26 3.96 -6.31 -4.51
C SER A 26 3.00 -6.44 -3.32
N THR A 27 1.71 -6.17 -3.54
CA THR A 27 0.64 -6.37 -2.54
C THR A 27 0.62 -7.81 -2.02
N LEU A 28 0.62 -8.79 -2.91
CA LEU A 28 0.61 -10.21 -2.54
C LEU A 28 1.90 -10.61 -1.83
N GLN A 29 3.04 -10.13 -2.33
CA GLN A 29 4.35 -10.40 -1.72
C GLN A 29 4.44 -9.83 -0.29
N LEU A 30 3.91 -8.64 -0.03
CA LEU A 30 3.91 -8.06 1.32
C LEU A 30 3.12 -8.93 2.31
N ALA A 31 1.99 -9.51 1.87
CA ALA A 31 1.21 -10.44 2.68
C ALA A 31 1.93 -11.77 2.93
N GLU A 32 2.69 -12.26 1.96
CA GLU A 32 3.52 -13.46 2.13
C GLU A 32 4.70 -13.22 3.09
N GLU A 33 5.29 -12.03 3.07
CA GLU A 33 6.41 -11.66 3.94
C GLU A 33 5.98 -11.33 5.38
N TYR A 34 4.78 -10.75 5.56
CA TYR A 34 4.25 -10.32 6.87
C TYR A 34 2.84 -10.90 7.13
N PRO A 35 2.67 -12.24 7.15
CA PRO A 35 1.35 -12.88 7.21
C PRO A 35 0.58 -12.61 8.51
N ASP A 36 1.27 -12.26 9.60
CA ASP A 36 0.65 -11.94 10.89
C ASP A 36 0.17 -10.49 10.98
N GLN A 37 0.59 -9.61 10.07
CA GLN A 37 0.28 -8.17 10.09
C GLN A 37 -0.57 -7.73 8.89
N VAL A 38 -0.48 -8.46 7.77
CA VAL A 38 -1.06 -8.06 6.49
C VAL A 38 -2.09 -9.09 6.04
N GLU A 39 -3.31 -8.61 5.80
CA GLU A 39 -4.37 -9.36 5.16
C GLU A 39 -4.67 -8.76 3.78
N VAL A 40 -4.69 -9.60 2.75
CA VAL A 40 -5.12 -9.20 1.40
C VAL A 40 -6.44 -9.87 1.09
N PHE A 41 -7.42 -9.08 0.67
CA PHE A 41 -8.73 -9.58 0.30
C PHE A 41 -9.24 -8.90 -0.96
N LYS A 42 -10.20 -9.55 -1.62
CA LYS A 42 -10.87 -9.00 -2.80
C LYS A 42 -11.92 -7.99 -2.37
N ALA A 43 -11.67 -6.71 -2.63
CA ALA A 43 -12.61 -5.63 -2.38
C ALA A 43 -13.68 -5.53 -3.48
N GLY A 44 -13.42 -6.06 -4.67
CA GLY A 44 -14.40 -6.06 -5.75
C GLY A 44 -13.88 -6.55 -7.08
N VAL A 45 -14.62 -6.20 -8.13
CA VAL A 45 -14.29 -6.49 -9.54
C VAL A 45 -14.56 -5.24 -10.36
N SER A 46 -13.61 -4.85 -11.20
CA SER A 46 -13.74 -3.73 -12.13
C SER A 46 -14.75 -4.03 -13.26
N ARG A 47 -15.12 -3.00 -14.02
CA ARG A 47 -16.01 -3.14 -15.20
C ARG A 47 -15.44 -4.08 -16.28
N GLU A 48 -14.13 -4.23 -16.34
CA GLU A 48 -13.45 -5.14 -17.28
C GLU A 48 -13.18 -6.53 -16.70
N GLY A 49 -13.77 -6.86 -15.54
CA GLY A 49 -13.65 -8.17 -14.92
C GLY A 49 -12.36 -8.41 -14.13
N ARG A 50 -11.48 -7.41 -14.00
CA ARG A 50 -10.27 -7.52 -13.16
C ARG A 50 -10.61 -7.42 -11.69
N GLU A 51 -9.99 -8.25 -10.87
CA GLU A 51 -10.12 -8.19 -9.41
C GLU A 51 -9.52 -6.90 -8.86
N ILE A 52 -10.15 -6.36 -7.83
CA ILE A 52 -9.64 -5.22 -7.06
C ILE A 52 -9.25 -5.77 -5.70
N LEU A 53 -7.95 -5.81 -5.43
CA LEU A 53 -7.40 -6.23 -4.15
C LEU A 53 -7.37 -5.03 -3.20
N ALA A 54 -7.55 -5.32 -1.91
CA ALA A 54 -7.32 -4.38 -0.83
C ALA A 54 -6.37 -5.01 0.19
N LEU A 55 -5.52 -4.17 0.77
CA LEU A 55 -4.53 -4.53 1.76
C LEU A 55 -4.98 -3.92 3.10
N LYS A 56 -5.11 -4.76 4.12
CA LYS A 56 -5.39 -4.37 5.51
C LYS A 56 -4.12 -4.61 6.32
N ILE A 57 -3.64 -3.60 7.02
CA ILE A 57 -2.47 -3.66 7.92
C ILE A 57 -2.93 -3.36 9.33
N GLY A 58 -2.63 -4.28 10.25
CA GLY A 58 -2.94 -4.13 11.67
C GLY A 58 -4.43 -4.12 11.99
N GLU A 59 -4.74 -3.88 13.26
CA GLU A 59 -6.10 -3.83 13.80
C GLU A 59 -6.21 -2.76 14.90
N GLY A 60 -7.31 -2.01 14.92
CA GLY A 60 -7.47 -0.92 15.88
C GLY A 60 -8.87 -0.31 15.88
N ARG A 61 -9.16 0.50 16.91
CA ARG A 61 -10.46 1.19 17.05
C ARG A 61 -10.64 2.30 16.02
N ASN A 62 -9.55 2.94 15.61
CA ASN A 62 -9.55 3.98 14.58
C ASN A 62 -9.09 3.34 13.27
N VAL A 63 -9.86 3.53 12.22
CA VAL A 63 -9.58 2.96 10.90
C VAL A 63 -9.34 4.09 9.91
N ALA A 64 -8.21 4.02 9.21
CA ALA A 64 -7.91 4.87 8.08
C ALA A 64 -8.10 4.09 6.77
N LEU A 65 -8.77 4.71 5.80
CA LEU A 65 -8.94 4.16 4.46
C LEU A 65 -8.22 5.08 3.48
N LEU A 66 -7.27 4.53 2.73
CA LEU A 66 -6.43 5.29 1.81
C LEU A 66 -6.57 4.76 0.38
N PHE A 67 -6.55 5.68 -0.59
CA PHE A 67 -6.61 5.36 -2.02
C PHE A 67 -5.56 6.18 -2.78
N GLY A 68 -4.76 5.53 -3.61
CA GLY A 68 -3.61 6.14 -4.28
C GLY A 68 -3.80 6.49 -5.76
N CYS A 69 -4.91 6.07 -6.38
CA CYS A 69 -5.17 6.32 -7.80
C CYS A 69 -6.68 6.50 -8.06
N PRO A 70 -7.33 7.49 -7.43
CA PRO A 70 -8.77 7.73 -7.64
C PRO A 70 -9.08 8.15 -9.08
N HIS A 71 -8.14 8.86 -9.72
CA HIS A 71 -8.16 9.14 -11.15
C HIS A 71 -6.95 8.45 -11.82
N PRO A 72 -7.12 7.73 -12.95
CA PRO A 72 -6.03 7.00 -13.60
C PRO A 72 -4.83 7.85 -14.02
N ASN A 73 -5.01 9.16 -14.18
CA ASN A 73 -3.97 10.12 -14.56
C ASN A 73 -3.17 10.68 -13.38
N GLU A 74 -3.45 10.25 -12.14
CA GLU A 74 -2.80 10.71 -10.91
C GLU A 74 -2.06 9.56 -10.20
N PRO A 75 -1.07 8.89 -10.84
CA PRO A 75 -0.47 7.66 -10.32
C PRO A 75 0.46 7.87 -9.13
N VAL A 76 0.76 9.11 -8.73
CA VAL A 76 1.67 9.40 -7.61
C VAL A 76 1.24 8.78 -6.29
N GLY A 77 -0.07 8.63 -6.06
CA GLY A 77 -0.55 7.99 -4.84
C GLY A 77 -0.29 6.49 -4.81
N THR A 78 -0.01 5.81 -5.93
CA THR A 78 0.39 4.40 -5.90
C THR A 78 1.78 4.25 -5.28
N LEU A 79 2.73 5.13 -5.64
CA LEU A 79 4.07 5.14 -5.04
C LEU A 79 4.02 5.46 -3.54
N MET A 80 3.15 6.40 -3.16
CA MET A 80 2.95 6.76 -1.76
C MET A 80 2.42 5.57 -0.95
N LEU A 81 1.38 4.89 -1.44
CA LEU A 81 0.81 3.73 -0.75
C LEU A 81 1.75 2.53 -0.74
N GLU A 82 2.50 2.30 -1.82
CA GLU A 82 3.50 1.25 -1.91
C GLU A 82 4.58 1.42 -0.83
N TYR A 83 5.13 2.63 -0.72
CA TYR A 83 6.10 2.97 0.33
C TYR A 83 5.49 2.83 1.73
N LEU A 84 4.32 3.43 1.94
CA LEU A 84 3.68 3.50 3.25
C LEU A 84 3.29 2.11 3.76
N ALA A 85 2.75 1.24 2.89
CA ALA A 85 2.38 -0.13 3.25
C ALA A 85 3.59 -0.91 3.79
N ARG A 86 4.74 -0.81 3.12
CA ARG A 86 5.98 -1.42 3.59
C ARG A 86 6.44 -0.82 4.91
N ARG A 87 6.43 0.51 5.01
CA ARG A 87 6.92 1.21 6.19
C ARG A 87 6.08 0.90 7.44
N LEU A 88 4.76 0.74 7.30
CA LEU A 88 3.85 0.38 8.40
C LEU A 88 4.09 -1.02 8.96
N VAL A 89 4.57 -1.98 8.16
CA VAL A 89 4.87 -3.34 8.66
C VAL A 89 6.30 -3.47 9.22
N GLU A 90 7.18 -2.53 8.88
CA GLU A 90 8.58 -2.51 9.32
C GLU A 90 8.81 -1.63 10.56
N ASP A 91 7.84 -0.81 10.95
CA ASP A 91 7.97 0.15 12.05
C ASP A 91 6.74 0.14 12.97
N GLU A 92 6.89 -0.45 14.15
CA GLU A 92 5.82 -0.51 15.15
C GLU A 92 5.50 0.85 15.79
N GLU A 93 6.33 1.89 15.59
CA GLU A 93 6.05 3.24 16.09
C GLU A 93 5.13 4.06 15.17
N LEU A 94 4.76 3.54 13.99
CA LEU A 94 3.82 4.14 13.03
C LEU A 94 2.40 3.56 13.15
#